data_AF-A0AA97HKR0-F1
#
_entry.id   AF-A0AA97HKR0-F1
#
_cell.length_a   1.000
_cell.length_b   1.000
_cell.length_c   1.000
_cell.angle_alpha   90.00
_cell.angle_beta   90.00
_cell.angle_gamma   90.00
#
_symmetry.space_group_name_H-M   'P 1'
#
loop_
_entity.id
_entity.type
_entity.pdbx_description
1 polymer ?
#
loop_
_entity_poly.entity_id
_entity_poly.type
_entity_poly.pdbx_seq_one_letter_code
_entity_poly.pdbx_strand_id
1 'polypeptide(L)' 'MTLESASIYPADHVPPAPDLLSLRQAGIPVVSDEEFARSLNDLTHRRKLLLGMVEHNSFKWPHSTV' A
#
# COMPACT_ATOMS: atom_id res chain seq x y z
N MET A 1 33.39 2.42 -1.41
CA MET A 1 32.23 2.11 -0.55
C MET A 1 31.02 2.01 -1.47
N THR A 2 30.62 0.81 -1.84
CA THR A 2 29.41 0.56 -2.63
C THR A 2 28.21 0.67 -1.70
N LEU A 3 27.13 1.30 -2.15
CA LEU A 3 25.87 1.40 -1.42
C LEU A 3 25.49 -0.03 -0.98
N GLU A 4 25.45 -0.29 0.33
CA GLU A 4 24.72 -1.44 0.89
C GLU A 4 23.32 -1.34 0.27
N SER A 5 22.99 -2.25 -0.63
CA SER A 5 21.68 -2.32 -1.24
C SER A 5 20.67 -2.34 -0.10
N ALA A 6 19.86 -1.30 0.05
CA ALA A 6 18.81 -1.26 1.05
C ALA A 6 17.87 -2.43 0.76
N SER A 7 18.08 -3.54 1.47
CA SER A 7 17.29 -4.74 1.28
C SER A 7 15.86 -4.41 1.66
N ILE A 8 15.00 -4.36 0.65
CA ILE A 8 13.57 -4.15 0.82
C ILE A 8 12.98 -5.48 1.24
N TYR A 9 12.54 -5.57 2.50
CA TYR A 9 11.86 -6.75 3.01
C TYR A 9 10.35 -6.54 2.96
N PRO A 10 9.55 -7.55 2.57
CA PRO A 10 8.12 -7.49 2.72
C PRO A 10 7.71 -7.35 4.20
N ALA A 11 6.66 -6.59 4.47
CA ALA A 11 6.06 -6.55 5.80
C ALA A 11 5.45 -7.91 6.19
N ASP A 12 5.44 -8.22 7.49
CA ASP A 12 4.89 -9.48 8.02
C ASP A 12 3.37 -9.60 7.79
N HIS A 13 2.69 -8.45 7.72
CA HIS A 13 1.25 -8.36 7.55
C HIS A 13 0.86 -7.71 6.22
N VAL A 14 -0.35 -7.99 5.75
CA VAL A 14 -0.90 -7.37 4.54
C VAL A 14 -1.50 -6.01 4.92
N PRO A 15 -1.21 -4.92 4.17
CA PRO A 15 -1.85 -3.65 4.42
C PRO A 15 -3.38 -3.75 4.21
N PRO A 16 -4.18 -2.92 4.90
CA PRO A 16 -5.63 -2.90 4.73
C PRO A 16 -6.03 -2.63 3.28
N ALA A 17 -7.16 -3.20 2.86
CA ALA A 17 -7.72 -2.94 1.54
C ALA A 17 -8.07 -1.45 1.41
N PRO A 18 -7.82 -0.81 0.25
CA PRO A 18 -8.33 0.53 -0.01
C PRO A 18 -9.85 0.58 0.09
N ASP A 19 -10.40 1.63 0.69
CA ASP A 19 -11.83 1.86 0.75
C ASP A 19 -12.32 2.53 -0.56
N LEU A 20 -13.35 1.94 -1.17
CA LEU A 20 -13.96 2.42 -2.41
C LEU A 20 -15.07 3.45 -2.18
N LEU A 21 -15.46 3.71 -0.91
CA LEU A 21 -16.57 4.60 -0.57
C LEU A 21 -16.41 6.01 -1.18
N SER A 22 -15.22 6.60 -1.08
CA SER A 22 -14.96 7.95 -1.63
C SER A 22 -15.14 8.00 -3.15
N LEU A 23 -14.73 6.94 -3.87
CA LEU A 23 -14.92 6.83 -5.31
C LEU A 23 -16.42 6.70 -5.65
N ARG A 24 -17.13 5.87 -4.90
CA ARG A 24 -18.59 5.68 -5.03
C ARG A 24 -19.34 7.00 -4.79
N GLN A 25 -18.96 7.75 -3.75
CA GLN A 25 -19.52 9.07 -3.43
C GLN A 25 -19.22 10.13 -4.49
N ALA A 26 -18.07 10.02 -5.16
CA ALA A 26 -17.70 10.87 -6.29
C ALA A 26 -18.42 10.50 -7.60
N GLY A 27 -19.31 9.50 -7.59
CA GLY A 27 -20.01 9.01 -8.78
C GLY A 27 -19.11 8.20 -9.73
N ILE A 28 -17.92 7.79 -9.28
CA ILE A 28 -17.01 6.96 -10.06
C ILE A 28 -17.52 5.51 -9.97
N PRO A 29 -17.78 4.83 -11.10
CA PRO A 29 -18.20 3.43 -11.09
C PRO A 29 -17.12 2.55 -10.45
N VAL A 30 -17.54 1.73 -9.49
CA VAL A 30 -16.69 0.76 -8.80
C VAL A 30 -17.37 -0.61 -8.79
N VAL A 31 -16.57 -1.67 -8.72
CA VAL A 31 -17.04 -3.05 -8.49
C VAL A 31 -17.55 -3.23 -7.04
N SER A 32 -18.04 -4.42 -6.70
CA SER A 32 -18.39 -4.74 -5.31
C SER A 32 -17.14 -4.83 -4.43
N ASP A 33 -17.31 -4.67 -3.12
CA ASP A 33 -16.20 -4.73 -2.17
C ASP A 33 -15.60 -6.16 -2.15
N GLU A 34 -16.41 -7.20 -2.34
CA GLU A 34 -15.95 -8.59 -2.44
C GLU A 34 -15.16 -8.86 -3.71
N GLU A 35 -15.59 -8.31 -4.84
CA GLU A 35 -14.87 -8.44 -6.11
C GLU A 35 -13.52 -7.73 -6.03
N PHE A 36 -13.50 -6.52 -5.46
CA PHE A 36 -12.27 -5.79 -5.22
C PHE A 36 -11.34 -6.55 -4.27
N ALA A 37 -11.85 -7.03 -3.13
CA ALA A 37 -11.07 -7.82 -2.18
C ALA A 37 -10.45 -9.07 -2.84
N ARG A 38 -11.19 -9.75 -3.71
CA ARG A 38 -10.69 -10.90 -4.47
C ARG A 38 -9.54 -10.51 -5.39
N SER A 39 -9.65 -9.38 -6.10
CA SER A 39 -8.57 -8.88 -6.98
C SER A 39 -7.28 -8.53 -6.23
N LEU A 40 -7.38 -8.19 -4.93
CA LEU A 40 -6.20 -7.89 -4.11
C LEU A 40 -5.39 -9.13 -3.72
N ASN A 41 -5.99 -10.33 -3.76
CA ASN A 41 -5.31 -11.57 -3.37
C ASN A 41 -4.07 -11.81 -4.24
N ASP A 42 -4.19 -11.60 -5.55
CA ASP A 42 -3.08 -11.76 -6.51
C ASP A 42 -1.97 -10.73 -6.30
N LEU A 43 -2.26 -9.65 -5.58
CA LEU A 43 -1.33 -8.56 -5.28
C LEU A 43 -0.72 -8.65 -3.87
N THR A 44 -1.04 -9.69 -3.10
CA THR A 44 -0.65 -9.81 -1.67
C THR A 44 0.86 -9.61 -1.47
N HIS A 45 1.70 -10.32 -2.22
CA HIS A 45 3.15 -10.22 -2.07
C HIS A 45 3.67 -8.81 -2.39
N ARG A 46 3.20 -8.23 -3.50
CA ARG A 46 3.57 -6.86 -3.91
C ARG A 46 3.14 -5.83 -2.86
N ARG A 47 1.94 -5.98 -2.30
CA ARG A 47 1.41 -5.10 -1.26
C ARG A 47 2.25 -5.15 0.02
N LYS A 48 2.70 -6.34 0.43
CA LYS A 48 3.64 -6.51 1.56
C LYS A 48 4.99 -5.87 1.28
N LEU A 49 5.53 -6.02 0.07
CA LEU A 49 6.78 -5.36 -0.33
C LEU A 49 6.68 -3.83 -0.24
N LEU A 50 5.62 -3.24 -0.81
CA LEU A 50 5.41 -1.79 -0.77
C LEU A 50 5.22 -1.29 0.66
N LEU A 51 4.51 -2.04 1.50
CA LEU A 51 4.35 -1.67 2.92
C LEU A 51 5.70 -1.70 3.64
N GLY A 52 6.49 -2.76 3.48
CA GLY A 52 7.81 -2.85 4.09
C GLY A 52 8.75 -1.73 3.62
N MET A 53 8.66 -1.29 2.35
CA MET A 53 9.36 -0.10 1.89
C MET A 53 8.96 1.16 2.64
N VAL A 54 7.66 1.39 2.87
CA VAL A 54 7.14 2.58 3.57
C VAL A 54 7.56 2.57 5.03
N GLU A 55 7.44 1.43 5.70
CA GLU A 55 7.81 1.26 7.11
C GLU A 55 9.32 1.46 7.31
N HIS A 56 10.14 0.84 6.47
CA HIS A 56 11.61 0.91 6.58
C HIS A 56 12.17 2.25 6.14
N ASN A 57 11.58 2.91 5.13
CA ASN A 57 12.10 4.19 4.66
C ASN A 57 11.67 5.38 5.51
N SER A 58 10.70 5.24 6.42
CA SER A 58 10.24 6.29 7.37
C SER A 58 10.33 7.70 6.78
N PHE A 59 9.96 7.85 5.50
CA PHE A 59 10.35 9.03 4.73
C PHE A 59 9.37 10.13 5.12
N LYS A 60 9.72 10.87 6.16
CA LYS A 60 9.01 12.09 6.53
C LYS A 60 9.25 13.06 5.40
N TRP A 61 8.18 13.45 4.70
CA TRP A 61 8.25 14.59 3.80
C TRP A 61 8.77 15.80 4.60
N PRO A 62 9.78 16.54 4.11
CA PRO A 62 10.47 17.57 4.89
C PRO A 62 9.61 18.78 5.32
N HIS A 63 8.29 18.77 5.15
CA HIS A 63 7.41 19.87 5.54
C HIS A 63 6.04 19.46 6.12
N SER A 64 5.93 18.30 6.77
CA SER A 64 4.73 18.00 7.59
C SER A 64 4.79 18.74 8.93
N THR A 65 4.74 20.06 8.90
CA THR A 65 4.51 20.91 10.08
C THR A 65 3.00 21.06 10.22
N VAL A 66 2.46 20.60 11.35
CA VAL A 66 1.14 21.03 11.86
C VAL A 66 1.28 22.45 12.38
#